data_AF-A0A0K6HNT1-F1
#
_entry.id   AF-A0A0K6HNT1-F1
#
_cell.length_a   1.000
_cell.length_b   1.000
_cell.length_c   1.000
_cell.angle_alpha   90.00
_cell.angle_beta   90.00
_cell.angle_gamma   90.00
#
_symmetry.space_group_name_H-M   'P 1'
#
loop_
_entity.id
_entity.type
_entity.pdbx_description
1 polymer ?
#
loop_
_entity_poly.entity_id
_entity_poly.type
_entity_poly.pdbx_seq_one_letter_code
_entity_poly.pdbx_strand_id
1 'polypeptide(L)'
;MLLLLSVLLKLAGTGFLCIAALGVMKLPDPFQRMHAATKAGTLGAGLVLLGSIIAHGEMDAVVLGLFTLLFLLLTVPVAGHLLGRAAYVSGARLALAGGDALDGVLHRAPQPLDERTKWPAGWPAGNAVLEADERQSKAPFRHLVEPRGALKPLAALEAVRFAVIDGEVQPPADRACAIAKGNGASLTAYVLIDTHAIAASSDHAQMRRRIRDKASAALRALKACTSRASSEPVLVYDEGDPEQLLLCADEPGRTLLVLPCKGWFHHQAEGRRDLTTWDPDGLLRLPSSHRGPVLFTSGKTLPESARTLVVRDCGEDHLPALTEWALLSGLWDVTLLVHVTSRPDNPSHLAGVARRFGCDYVQLAAEGDDSSIPAGAEGVRAVILGHTPRPLRTSWYGTPWRERIAPGLESDVLIMEPQTGNPA
;
A
#
# COMPACT_ATOMS: atom_id res chain seq x y z
N MET A 1 -27.63 51.11 9.73
CA MET A 1 -26.94 51.17 8.43
C MET A 1 -25.81 50.15 8.32
N LEU A 2 -24.86 50.10 9.26
CA LEU A 2 -23.73 49.16 9.25
C LEU A 2 -24.15 47.67 9.26
N LEU A 3 -25.17 47.31 10.05
CA LEU A 3 -25.68 45.93 10.07
C LEU A 3 -26.25 45.48 8.74
N LEU A 4 -26.99 46.36 8.04
CA LEU A 4 -27.56 46.07 6.71
C LEU A 4 -26.44 45.83 5.68
N LEU A 5 -25.40 46.66 5.72
CA LEU A 5 -24.21 46.50 4.88
C LEU A 5 -23.51 45.16 5.15
N SER A 6 -23.33 44.80 6.43
CA SER A 6 -22.75 43.51 6.82
C SER A 6 -23.54 42.31 6.24
N VAL A 7 -24.87 42.35 6.35
CA VAL A 7 -25.74 41.27 5.84
C VAL A 7 -25.64 41.16 4.32
N LEU A 8 -25.65 42.30 3.60
CA LEU A 8 -25.50 42.32 2.14
C LEU A 8 -24.14 41.73 1.70
N LEU A 9 -23.05 42.09 2.38
CA LEU A 9 -21.72 41.53 2.09
C LEU A 9 -21.68 40.02 2.32
N LYS A 10 -22.24 39.53 3.43
CA LYS A 10 -22.29 38.09 3.73
C LYS A 10 -23.13 37.34 2.70
N LEU A 11 -24.30 37.86 2.31
CA LEU A 11 -25.15 37.23 1.30
C LEU A 11 -24.45 37.17 -0.07
N ALA A 12 -23.79 38.25 -0.48
CA ALA A 12 -23.02 38.28 -1.71
C ALA A 12 -21.88 37.24 -1.69
N GLY A 13 -21.12 37.19 -0.58
CA GLY A 13 -20.05 36.21 -0.39
C GLY A 13 -20.56 34.76 -0.43
N THR A 14 -21.66 34.45 0.26
CA THR A 14 -22.30 33.13 0.18
C THR A 14 -22.74 32.80 -1.25
N GLY A 15 -23.26 33.77 -2.00
CA GLY A 15 -23.58 33.59 -3.42
C GLY A 15 -22.38 33.17 -4.26
N PHE A 16 -21.23 33.84 -4.08
CA PHE A 16 -19.98 33.47 -4.74
C PHE A 16 -19.47 32.08 -4.34
N LEU A 17 -19.62 31.67 -3.07
CA LEU A 17 -19.28 30.32 -2.61
C LEU A 17 -20.12 29.26 -3.34
N CYS A 18 -21.44 29.47 -3.47
CA CYS A 18 -22.32 28.56 -4.19
C CYS A 18 -21.96 28.45 -5.68
N ILE A 19 -21.71 29.59 -6.34
CA ILE A 19 -21.30 29.61 -7.76
C ILE A 19 -19.97 28.90 -7.96
N ALA A 20 -19.00 29.12 -7.06
CA ALA A 20 -17.71 28.46 -7.11
C ALA A 20 -17.83 26.94 -6.95
N ALA A 21 -18.61 26.47 -5.97
CA ALA A 21 -18.87 25.04 -5.77
C ALA A 21 -19.48 24.38 -7.01
N LEU A 22 -20.49 25.03 -7.61
CA LEU A 22 -21.09 24.57 -8.86
C LEU A 22 -20.08 24.54 -10.01
N GLY A 23 -19.21 25.55 -10.10
CA GLY A 23 -18.14 25.61 -11.10
C GLY A 23 -17.14 24.46 -10.96
N VAL A 24 -16.73 24.12 -9.73
CA VAL A 24 -15.83 22.99 -9.47
C VAL A 24 -16.47 21.65 -9.89
N MET A 25 -17.76 21.47 -9.66
CA MET A 25 -18.46 20.23 -10.02
C MET A 25 -18.74 20.09 -11.53
N LYS A 26 -19.08 21.18 -12.22
CA LYS A 26 -19.57 21.13 -13.60
C LYS A 26 -18.51 21.42 -14.67
N LEU A 27 -17.45 22.17 -14.36
CA LEU A 27 -16.50 22.55 -15.40
C LEU A 27 -15.70 21.32 -15.89
N PRO A 28 -15.45 21.20 -17.21
CA PRO A 28 -14.85 19.99 -17.80
C PRO A 28 -13.35 19.87 -17.56
N ASP A 29 -12.66 20.99 -17.37
CA ASP A 29 -11.20 21.07 -17.30
C ASP A 29 -10.72 21.52 -15.91
N PRO A 30 -9.61 20.95 -15.36
CA PRO A 30 -9.03 21.38 -14.10
C PRO A 30 -8.65 22.86 -14.02
N PHE A 31 -8.20 23.51 -15.11
CA PHE A 31 -7.85 24.94 -15.05
C PHE A 31 -9.11 25.81 -14.91
N GLN A 32 -10.19 25.45 -15.60
CA GLN A 32 -11.50 26.08 -15.42
C GLN A 32 -12.06 25.86 -14.01
N ARG A 33 -11.96 24.64 -13.45
CA ARG A 33 -12.36 24.35 -12.06
C ARG A 33 -11.55 25.15 -11.06
N MET A 34 -10.24 25.28 -11.27
CA MET A 34 -9.36 26.12 -10.45
C MET A 34 -9.79 27.58 -10.47
N HIS A 35 -10.17 28.11 -11.64
CA HIS A 35 -10.70 29.47 -11.77
C HIS A 35 -12.04 29.67 -11.04
N ALA A 36 -12.86 28.62 -10.90
CA ALA A 36 -14.03 28.65 -10.04
C ALA A 36 -13.64 28.61 -8.54
N ALA A 37 -12.73 27.70 -8.17
CA ALA A 37 -12.27 27.53 -6.79
C ALA A 37 -11.61 28.79 -6.21
N THR A 38 -10.83 29.53 -6.99
CA THR A 38 -10.18 30.77 -6.52
C THR A 38 -11.18 31.86 -6.15
N LYS A 39 -12.35 31.93 -6.81
CA LYS A 39 -13.42 32.87 -6.46
C LYS A 39 -14.06 32.56 -5.11
N ALA A 40 -14.07 31.29 -4.69
CA ALA A 40 -14.57 30.91 -3.37
C ALA A 40 -13.72 31.55 -2.26
N GLY A 41 -12.40 31.51 -2.39
CA GLY A 41 -11.48 32.11 -1.43
C GLY A 41 -11.52 33.64 -1.45
N THR A 42 -11.31 34.25 -2.62
CA THR A 42 -11.15 35.71 -2.71
C THR A 42 -12.45 36.48 -2.51
N LEU A 43 -13.49 36.17 -3.27
CA LEU A 43 -14.77 36.89 -3.21
C LEU A 43 -15.73 36.25 -2.21
N GLY A 44 -15.82 34.91 -2.19
CA GLY A 44 -16.75 34.22 -1.31
C GLY A 44 -16.45 34.43 0.17
N ALA A 45 -15.36 33.82 0.64
CA ALA A 45 -14.90 33.95 2.01
C ALA A 45 -14.47 35.38 2.35
N GLY A 46 -13.86 36.12 1.41
CA GLY A 46 -13.45 37.51 1.64
C GLY A 46 -14.61 38.45 1.97
N LEU A 47 -15.72 38.39 1.22
CA LEU A 47 -16.90 39.22 1.50
C LEU A 47 -17.62 38.80 2.80
N VAL A 48 -17.67 37.49 3.10
CA VAL A 48 -18.23 36.99 4.36
C VAL A 48 -17.41 37.49 5.56
N LEU A 49 -16.08 37.41 5.48
CA LEU A 49 -15.18 37.91 6.53
C LEU A 49 -15.32 39.41 6.72
N LEU A 50 -15.34 40.19 5.63
CA LEU A 50 -15.49 41.64 5.69
C LEU A 50 -16.84 42.04 6.31
N GLY A 51 -17.93 41.35 5.93
CA GLY A 51 -19.23 41.53 6.58
C GLY A 51 -19.21 41.13 8.06
N SER A 52 -18.42 40.12 8.45
CA SER A 52 -18.26 39.71 9.84
C SER A 52 -17.52 40.74 10.68
N ILE A 53 -16.45 41.35 10.13
CA ILE A 53 -15.70 42.44 10.76
C ILE A 53 -16.62 43.63 11.04
N ILE A 54 -17.43 44.03 10.05
CA ILE A 54 -18.39 45.15 10.18
C ILE A 54 -19.48 44.84 11.22
N ALA A 55 -19.89 43.58 11.36
CA ALA A 55 -20.95 43.19 12.29
C ALA A 55 -20.53 43.26 13.76
N HIS A 56 -19.29 42.87 14.07
CA HIS A 56 -18.80 42.79 15.46
C HIS A 56 -18.03 44.04 15.87
N GLY A 57 -17.21 44.62 15.00
CA GLY A 57 -16.56 45.92 15.21
C GLY A 57 -15.54 46.01 16.37
N GLU A 58 -15.40 44.98 17.19
CA GLU A 58 -14.42 44.90 18.28
C GLU A 58 -12.99 44.81 17.74
N MET A 59 -12.03 45.43 18.43
CA MET A 59 -10.63 45.53 17.99
C MET A 59 -10.05 44.14 17.67
N ASP A 60 -10.28 43.16 18.54
CA ASP A 60 -9.78 41.79 18.37
C ASP A 60 -10.37 41.10 17.14
N ALA A 61 -11.67 41.28 16.91
CA ALA A 61 -12.37 40.72 15.75
C ALA A 61 -11.93 41.38 14.44
N VAL A 62 -11.67 42.69 14.45
CA VAL A 62 -11.16 43.45 13.29
C VAL A 62 -9.75 43.00 12.95
N VAL A 63 -8.86 42.89 13.93
CA VAL A 63 -7.47 42.46 13.74
C VAL A 63 -7.46 41.03 13.21
N LEU A 64 -8.13 40.09 13.88
CA LEU A 64 -8.17 38.69 13.46
C LEU A 64 -8.79 38.54 12.06
N GLY A 65 -9.88 39.25 11.78
CA GLY A 65 -10.55 39.21 10.49
C GLY A 65 -9.67 39.75 9.35
N LEU A 66 -8.93 40.84 9.59
CA LEU A 66 -8.04 41.42 8.59
C LEU A 66 -6.83 40.53 8.32
N PHE A 67 -6.22 39.95 9.36
CA PHE A 67 -5.13 38.97 9.19
C PHE A 67 -5.61 37.71 8.47
N THR A 68 -6.81 37.22 8.79
CA THR A 68 -7.42 36.08 8.08
C THR A 68 -7.64 36.40 6.61
N LEU A 69 -8.18 37.59 6.30
CA LEU A 69 -8.39 38.04 4.93
C LEU A 69 -7.07 38.17 4.16
N LEU A 70 -6.06 38.78 4.78
CA LEU A 70 -4.72 38.92 4.20
C LEU A 70 -4.09 37.55 3.91
N PHE A 71 -4.12 36.65 4.89
CA PHE A 71 -3.61 35.29 4.74
C PHE A 71 -4.32 34.53 3.62
N LEU A 72 -5.64 34.67 3.52
CA LEU A 72 -6.42 34.07 2.46
C LEU A 72 -6.03 34.62 1.08
N LEU A 73 -5.90 35.94 0.95
CA LEU A 73 -5.49 36.58 -0.31
C LEU A 73 -4.05 36.23 -0.72
N LEU A 74 -3.15 36.00 0.24
CA LEU A 74 -1.77 35.58 -0.04
C LEU A 74 -1.67 34.10 -0.42
N THR A 75 -2.47 33.24 0.20
CA THR A 75 -2.40 31.79 -0.03
C THR A 75 -3.09 31.35 -1.32
N VAL A 76 -4.16 32.03 -1.73
CA VAL A 76 -4.91 31.66 -2.95
C VAL A 76 -4.05 31.69 -4.23
N PRO A 77 -3.22 32.71 -4.51
CA PRO A 77 -2.31 32.71 -5.66
C PRO A 77 -1.25 31.61 -5.62
N VAL A 78 -0.68 31.33 -4.44
CA VAL A 78 0.32 30.28 -4.25
C VAL A 78 -0.30 28.91 -4.54
N ALA A 79 -1.46 28.64 -3.95
CA ALA A 79 -2.21 27.40 -4.19
C ALA A 79 -2.60 27.26 -5.67
N GLY A 80 -3.06 28.34 -6.30
CA GLY A 80 -3.40 28.37 -7.72
C GLY A 80 -2.20 28.08 -8.62
N HIS A 81 -1.01 28.62 -8.32
CA HIS A 81 0.18 28.36 -9.12
C HIS A 81 0.67 26.92 -8.99
N LEU A 82 0.69 26.37 -7.76
CA LEU A 82 1.06 24.98 -7.52
C LEU A 82 0.07 24.01 -8.18
N LEU A 83 -1.23 24.26 -8.04
CA LEU A 83 -2.27 23.42 -8.62
C LEU A 83 -2.27 23.50 -10.15
N GLY A 84 -2.08 24.69 -10.72
CA GLY A 84 -1.94 24.89 -12.16
C GLY A 84 -0.72 24.17 -12.73
N ARG A 85 0.44 24.27 -12.08
CA ARG A 85 1.65 23.54 -12.47
C ARG A 85 1.44 22.02 -12.38
N ALA A 86 0.83 21.54 -11.30
CA ALA A 86 0.55 20.13 -11.11
C ALA A 86 -0.40 19.59 -12.19
N ALA A 87 -1.47 20.31 -12.49
CA ALA A 87 -2.42 19.95 -13.55
C ALA A 87 -1.78 19.96 -14.94
N TYR A 88 -0.86 20.91 -15.20
CA TYR A 88 -0.16 20.98 -16.48
C TYR A 88 0.82 19.80 -16.64
N VAL A 89 1.69 19.58 -15.66
CA VAL A 89 2.70 18.51 -15.68
C VAL A 89 2.06 17.12 -15.74
N SER A 90 0.90 16.93 -15.12
CA SER A 90 0.19 15.64 -15.12
C SER A 90 -0.44 15.26 -16.47
N GLY A 91 -0.34 16.12 -17.48
CA GLY A 91 -0.91 15.88 -18.81
C GLY A 91 -2.42 16.11 -18.86
N ALA A 92 -3.01 16.77 -17.85
CA ALA A 92 -4.45 17.00 -17.81
C ALA A 92 -4.95 17.72 -19.06
N ARG A 93 -6.19 17.41 -19.47
CA ARG A 93 -6.79 17.93 -20.72
C ARG A 93 -6.84 19.45 -20.70
N LEU A 94 -6.21 20.07 -21.70
CA LEU A 94 -6.20 21.51 -21.88
C LEU A 94 -7.35 21.92 -22.82
N ALA A 95 -8.36 22.61 -22.30
CA ALA A 95 -9.43 23.19 -23.11
C ALA A 95 -9.08 24.62 -23.53
N LEU A 96 -7.93 24.79 -24.19
CA LEU A 96 -7.43 26.10 -24.63
C LEU A 96 -7.93 26.44 -26.04
N ALA A 97 -8.43 27.67 -26.21
CA ALA A 97 -8.67 28.26 -27.53
C ALA A 97 -7.40 28.99 -28.00
N GLY A 98 -6.32 28.25 -28.30
CA GLY A 98 -5.03 28.82 -28.70
C GLY A 98 -3.86 27.85 -28.56
N GLY A 99 -2.64 28.33 -28.84
CA GLY A 99 -1.40 27.58 -28.64
C GLY A 99 -1.03 27.43 -27.16
N ASP A 100 -0.29 26.38 -26.83
CA ASP A 100 0.19 26.14 -25.47
C ASP A 100 1.45 26.97 -25.19
N ALA A 101 1.30 28.01 -24.36
CA ALA A 101 2.40 28.90 -24.00
C ALA A 101 3.44 28.27 -23.07
N LEU A 102 3.13 27.12 -22.46
CA LEU A 102 4.04 26.38 -21.59
C LEU A 102 4.75 25.23 -22.31
N ASP A 103 4.41 25.00 -23.58
CA ASP A 103 5.05 23.98 -24.41
C ASP A 103 6.55 24.30 -24.56
N GLY A 104 7.39 23.29 -24.31
CA GLY A 104 8.84 23.43 -24.24
C GLY A 104 9.40 24.18 -23.01
N VAL A 105 8.56 24.79 -22.16
CA VAL A 105 8.98 25.45 -20.90
C VAL A 105 8.85 24.51 -19.71
N LEU A 106 7.73 23.78 -19.62
CA LEU A 106 7.47 22.79 -18.58
C LEU A 106 7.29 21.41 -19.22
N HIS A 107 7.95 20.40 -18.65
CA HIS A 107 7.72 19.02 -19.07
C HIS A 107 6.28 18.63 -18.78
N ARG A 108 5.49 18.38 -19.82
CA ARG A 108 4.12 17.89 -19.75
C ARG A 108 4.09 16.40 -20.08
N ALA A 109 3.38 15.62 -19.27
CA ALA A 109 3.17 14.21 -19.60
C ALA A 109 2.36 14.09 -20.92
N PRO A 110 2.73 13.16 -21.82
CA PRO A 110 2.09 13.02 -23.13
C PRO A 110 0.63 12.57 -23.04
N GLN A 111 0.27 11.89 -21.95
CA GLN A 111 -1.08 11.42 -21.67
C GLN A 111 -1.57 11.96 -20.32
N PRO A 112 -2.87 12.24 -20.18
CA PRO A 112 -3.49 12.61 -18.91
C PRO A 112 -3.27 11.55 -17.83
N LEU A 113 -3.11 11.99 -16.58
CA LEU A 113 -2.95 11.10 -15.43
C LEU A 113 -4.05 10.04 -15.37
N ASP A 114 -5.31 10.41 -15.63
CA ASP A 114 -6.45 9.48 -15.62
C ASP A 114 -6.37 8.42 -16.72
N GLU A 115 -5.67 8.69 -17.82
CA GLU A 115 -5.42 7.73 -18.91
C GLU A 115 -4.17 6.88 -18.65
N ARG A 116 -3.14 7.46 -18.02
CA ARG A 116 -1.97 6.71 -17.51
C ARG A 116 -2.32 5.76 -16.37
N THR A 117 -3.36 6.10 -15.60
CA THR A 117 -3.98 5.22 -14.62
C THR A 117 -5.15 4.42 -15.21
N LYS A 118 -5.38 4.42 -16.53
CA LYS A 118 -6.27 3.45 -17.16
C LYS A 118 -5.41 2.29 -17.66
N TRP A 119 -5.55 1.17 -16.98
CA TRP A 119 -4.74 -0.02 -17.21
C TRP A 119 -5.06 -0.69 -18.56
N PRO A 120 -4.06 -1.37 -19.16
CA PRO A 120 -4.16 -1.89 -20.53
C PRO A 120 -5.26 -2.95 -20.69
N ALA A 121 -5.95 -2.89 -21.83
CA ALA A 121 -6.80 -3.97 -22.33
C ALA A 121 -5.92 -5.18 -22.67
N GLY A 122 -5.87 -6.17 -21.78
CA GLY A 122 -4.97 -7.32 -21.87
C GLY A 122 -4.74 -8.05 -20.55
N TRP A 123 -5.20 -7.48 -19.43
CA TRP A 123 -5.33 -8.23 -18.18
C TRP A 123 -6.19 -9.48 -18.43
N PRO A 124 -5.79 -10.68 -17.98
CA PRO A 124 -6.66 -11.85 -18.04
C PRO A 124 -7.89 -11.52 -17.18
N ALA A 125 -9.00 -11.17 -17.84
CA ALA A 125 -10.26 -10.91 -17.15
C ALA A 125 -10.52 -12.13 -16.24
N GLY A 126 -10.90 -11.91 -14.98
CA GLY A 126 -11.11 -12.99 -14.00
C GLY A 126 -12.11 -14.07 -14.46
N ASN A 127 -12.81 -13.85 -15.57
CA ASN A 127 -13.71 -14.79 -16.21
C ASN A 127 -13.07 -15.63 -17.33
N ALA A 128 -11.93 -15.24 -17.91
CA ALA A 128 -11.25 -16.00 -18.98
C ALA A 128 -10.53 -17.26 -18.44
N VAL A 129 -10.41 -17.41 -17.11
CA VAL A 129 -9.90 -18.62 -16.46
C VAL A 129 -11.03 -19.62 -16.13
N LEU A 130 -12.30 -19.26 -16.38
CA LEU A 130 -13.44 -20.17 -16.16
C LEU A 130 -13.74 -21.09 -17.36
N GLU A 131 -12.96 -21.04 -18.43
CA GLU A 131 -13.01 -22.02 -19.53
C GLU A 131 -11.63 -22.67 -19.79
N ALA A 132 -10.82 -22.85 -18.75
CA ALA A 132 -9.71 -23.79 -18.81
C ALA A 132 -10.28 -25.22 -18.73
N ASP A 133 -10.38 -25.87 -19.89
CA ASP A 133 -10.63 -27.29 -20.15
C ASP A 133 -10.54 -28.18 -18.90
N GLU A 134 -11.70 -28.66 -18.41
CA GLU A 134 -11.86 -29.56 -17.25
C GLU A 134 -11.11 -30.91 -17.39
N ARG A 135 -10.31 -31.11 -18.45
CA ARG A 135 -9.69 -32.40 -18.78
C ARG A 135 -8.23 -32.56 -18.34
N GLN A 136 -7.60 -31.56 -17.73
CA GLN A 136 -6.20 -31.69 -17.29
C GLN A 136 -5.88 -31.05 -15.93
N SER A 137 -6.78 -31.13 -14.96
CA SER A 137 -6.42 -30.93 -13.55
C SER A 137 -5.85 -32.22 -12.97
N LYS A 138 -4.52 -32.38 -12.99
CA LYS A 138 -3.81 -33.31 -12.11
C LYS A 138 -3.25 -32.54 -10.91
N ALA A 139 -3.63 -33.01 -9.72
CA ALA A 139 -3.27 -32.52 -8.39
C ALA A 139 -1.74 -32.43 -8.15
N PRO A 140 -1.28 -31.77 -7.06
CA PRO A 140 -0.07 -30.97 -7.02
C PRO A 140 1.21 -31.79 -7.06
N PHE A 141 2.13 -31.37 -7.93
CA PHE A 141 3.43 -31.96 -8.13
C PHE A 141 4.33 -31.70 -6.92
N ARG A 142 4.67 -32.77 -6.19
CA ARG A 142 5.62 -32.72 -5.07
C ARG A 142 6.90 -33.52 -5.29
N HIS A 143 7.19 -33.94 -6.50
CA HIS A 143 8.44 -34.64 -6.79
C HIS A 143 9.03 -34.20 -8.12
N LEU A 144 10.35 -33.90 -8.05
CA LEU A 144 11.33 -33.73 -9.12
C LEU A 144 11.47 -32.32 -9.71
N VAL A 145 12.34 -31.49 -9.10
CA VAL A 145 13.18 -30.57 -9.88
C VAL A 145 14.55 -30.45 -9.18
N GLU A 146 15.61 -31.02 -9.78
CA GLU A 146 16.98 -30.64 -9.41
C GLU A 146 17.28 -29.21 -9.93
N PRO A 147 17.95 -28.35 -9.16
CA PRO A 147 18.20 -26.98 -9.56
C PRO A 147 19.50 -26.88 -10.35
N ARG A 148 19.48 -26.65 -11.67
CA ARG A 148 20.68 -26.18 -12.41
C ARG A 148 20.38 -25.17 -13.50
N GLY A 149 20.23 -23.92 -13.07
CA GLY A 149 20.53 -22.70 -13.83
C GLY A 149 21.44 -21.79 -12.99
N ALA A 150 22.05 -20.77 -13.59
CA ALA A 150 23.08 -19.89 -13.00
C ALA A 150 22.62 -19.01 -11.80
N LEU A 151 21.45 -19.27 -11.22
CA LEU A 151 20.89 -18.55 -10.08
C LEU A 151 21.31 -19.24 -8.78
N LYS A 152 21.70 -18.46 -7.77
CA LYS A 152 21.92 -18.99 -6.42
C LYS A 152 20.56 -19.34 -5.80
N PRO A 153 20.23 -20.64 -5.58
CA PRO A 153 18.95 -21.01 -5.02
C PRO A 153 18.85 -20.55 -3.56
N LEU A 154 17.63 -20.23 -3.12
CA LEU A 154 17.33 -20.02 -1.71
C LEU A 154 17.31 -21.36 -0.97
N ALA A 155 17.64 -21.34 0.31
CA ALA A 155 17.61 -22.53 1.15
C ALA A 155 16.17 -23.04 1.36
N ALA A 156 16.04 -24.35 1.61
CA ALA A 156 14.74 -24.95 1.88
C ALA A 156 14.11 -24.39 3.16
N LEU A 157 12.79 -24.25 3.17
CA LEU A 157 12.04 -23.70 4.30
C LEU A 157 12.06 -24.67 5.49
N GLU A 158 12.72 -24.29 6.58
CA GLU A 158 12.87 -25.08 7.80
C GLU A 158 12.13 -24.47 9.01
N ALA A 159 11.86 -23.17 8.97
CA ALA A 159 11.19 -22.45 10.04
C ALA A 159 10.16 -21.44 9.52
N VAL A 160 8.96 -21.46 10.07
CA VAL A 160 7.92 -20.46 9.85
C VAL A 160 7.70 -19.70 11.14
N ARG A 161 7.90 -18.39 11.08
CA ARG A 161 7.67 -17.46 12.19
C ARG A 161 6.47 -16.60 11.83
N PHE A 162 5.60 -16.29 12.78
CA PHE A 162 4.52 -15.34 12.52
C PHE A 162 4.25 -14.41 13.69
N ALA A 163 3.81 -13.20 13.37
CA ALA A 163 3.47 -12.18 14.36
C ALA A 163 2.01 -12.31 14.80
N VAL A 164 1.79 -12.24 16.11
CA VAL A 164 0.46 -12.26 16.74
C VAL A 164 0.08 -10.84 17.12
N ILE A 165 -0.84 -10.24 16.38
CA ILE A 165 -1.30 -8.86 16.62
C ILE A 165 -2.80 -8.88 16.88
N ASP A 166 -3.27 -8.16 17.92
CA ASP A 166 -4.70 -8.12 18.27
C ASP A 166 -5.53 -7.66 17.07
N GLY A 167 -6.68 -8.29 16.84
CA GLY A 167 -7.60 -7.99 15.72
C GLY A 167 -7.32 -8.73 14.40
N GLU A 168 -6.09 -9.22 14.17
CA GLU A 168 -5.70 -9.88 12.89
C GLU A 168 -4.94 -11.20 13.15
N VAL A 169 -5.27 -11.92 14.23
CA VAL A 169 -4.53 -13.12 14.67
C VAL A 169 -4.77 -14.33 13.77
N GLN A 170 -6.02 -14.53 13.33
CA GLN A 170 -6.43 -15.75 12.67
C GLN A 170 -5.77 -15.94 11.29
N PRO A 171 -5.75 -14.94 10.38
CA PRO A 171 -5.21 -15.17 9.04
C PRO A 171 -3.71 -15.52 8.98
N PRO A 172 -2.81 -14.79 9.68
CA PRO A 172 -1.41 -15.17 9.76
C PRO A 172 -1.21 -16.55 10.40
N ALA A 173 -1.99 -16.87 11.44
CA ALA A 173 -1.88 -18.15 12.13
C ALA A 173 -2.30 -19.33 11.24
N ASP A 174 -3.45 -19.24 10.56
CA ASP A 174 -3.96 -20.29 9.68
C ASP A 174 -2.99 -20.53 8.51
N ARG A 175 -2.47 -19.46 7.90
CA ARG A 175 -1.49 -19.55 6.80
C ARG A 175 -0.15 -20.10 7.28
N ALA A 176 0.38 -19.62 8.40
CA ALA A 176 1.65 -20.11 8.95
C ALA A 176 1.57 -21.60 9.32
N CYS A 177 0.47 -22.04 9.96
CA CYS A 177 0.23 -23.45 10.26
C CYS A 177 0.18 -24.32 9.00
N ALA A 178 -0.54 -23.87 7.96
CA ALA A 178 -0.66 -24.61 6.71
C ALA A 178 0.71 -24.77 6.00
N ILE A 179 1.50 -23.69 5.93
CA ILE A 179 2.82 -23.70 5.31
C ILE A 179 3.80 -24.57 6.12
N ALA A 180 3.80 -24.44 7.45
CA ALA A 180 4.68 -25.22 8.32
C ALA A 180 4.38 -26.72 8.22
N LYS A 181 3.11 -27.12 8.31
CA LYS A 181 2.68 -28.50 8.13
C LYS A 181 3.00 -29.03 6.73
N GLY A 182 2.80 -28.19 5.72
CA GLY A 182 3.15 -28.50 4.34
C GLY A 182 4.61 -28.92 4.24
N ASN A 183 5.53 -28.10 4.77
CA ASN A 183 6.97 -28.27 4.60
C ASN A 183 7.67 -29.08 5.70
N GLY A 184 6.96 -29.51 6.75
CA GLY A 184 7.59 -30.12 7.93
C GLY A 184 8.47 -29.13 8.70
N ALA A 185 8.19 -27.82 8.56
CA ALA A 185 8.96 -26.76 9.18
C ALA A 185 8.54 -26.51 10.63
N SER A 186 9.48 -26.04 11.45
CA SER A 186 9.19 -25.57 12.81
C SER A 186 8.29 -24.34 12.78
N LEU A 187 7.36 -24.23 13.74
CA LEU A 187 6.40 -23.12 13.79
C LEU A 187 6.59 -22.30 15.07
N THR A 188 6.82 -21.00 14.95
CA THR A 188 7.01 -20.08 16.07
C THR A 188 6.05 -18.89 15.98
N ALA A 189 5.36 -18.59 17.08
CA ALA A 189 4.44 -17.46 17.21
C ALA A 189 5.03 -16.38 18.11
N TYR A 190 5.17 -15.15 17.60
CA TYR A 190 5.73 -14.01 18.33
C TYR A 190 4.62 -13.09 18.84
N VAL A 191 4.56 -12.89 20.15
CA VAL A 191 3.72 -11.89 20.83
C VAL A 191 4.67 -10.87 21.45
N LEU A 192 4.81 -9.70 20.81
CA LEU A 192 5.81 -8.70 21.21
C LEU A 192 5.14 -7.49 21.87
N ILE A 193 5.75 -6.98 22.94
CA ILE A 193 5.41 -5.68 23.51
C ILE A 193 6.38 -4.63 22.99
N ASP A 194 5.85 -3.71 22.17
CA ASP A 194 6.63 -2.59 21.63
C ASP A 194 7.01 -1.57 22.71
N THR A 195 8.30 -1.51 23.04
CA THR A 195 8.85 -0.55 24.01
C THR A 195 8.89 0.89 23.49
N HIS A 196 8.99 1.10 22.18
CA HIS A 196 8.98 2.45 21.58
C HIS A 196 7.61 3.10 21.75
N ALA A 197 6.53 2.34 21.55
CA ALA A 197 5.17 2.83 21.78
C ALA A 197 4.93 3.24 23.25
N ILE A 198 5.51 2.49 24.20
CA ILE A 198 5.42 2.82 25.63
C ILE A 198 6.18 4.12 25.92
N ALA A 199 7.41 4.25 25.41
CA ALA A 199 8.27 5.41 25.65
C ALA A 199 7.76 6.70 24.98
N ALA A 200 7.00 6.57 23.89
CA ALA A 200 6.39 7.71 23.20
C ALA A 200 5.12 8.24 23.89
N SER A 201 4.54 7.49 24.83
CA SER A 201 3.31 7.87 25.53
C SER A 201 3.58 8.85 26.67
N SER A 202 2.63 9.72 27.00
CA SER A 202 2.71 10.57 28.19
C SER A 202 2.51 9.80 29.51
N ASP A 203 1.81 8.66 29.47
CA ASP A 203 1.58 7.78 30.61
C ASP A 203 2.05 6.34 30.28
N HIS A 204 3.33 6.09 30.56
CA HIS A 204 3.98 4.81 30.28
C HIS A 204 3.30 3.62 30.99
N ALA A 205 2.84 3.82 32.23
CA ALA A 205 2.27 2.76 33.04
C ALA A 205 0.90 2.33 32.51
N GLN A 206 0.06 3.30 32.15
CA GLN A 206 -1.22 3.03 31.52
C GLN A 206 -1.05 2.41 30.13
N MET A 207 -0.12 2.91 29.32
CA MET A 207 0.14 2.38 27.98
C MET A 207 0.59 0.91 28.03
N ARG A 208 1.58 0.60 28.88
CA ARG A 208 2.06 -0.77 29.07
C ARG A 208 0.94 -1.71 29.52
N ARG A 209 0.07 -1.27 30.42
CA ARG A 209 -1.09 -2.08 30.86
C ARG A 209 -2.03 -2.38 29.69
N ARG A 210 -2.39 -1.36 28.89
CA ARG A 210 -3.27 -1.54 27.71
C ARG A 210 -2.67 -2.50 26.68
N ILE A 211 -1.39 -2.36 26.35
CA ILE A 211 -0.70 -3.25 25.40
C ILE A 211 -0.72 -4.69 25.93
N ARG A 212 -0.43 -4.92 27.22
CA ARG A 212 -0.45 -6.26 27.81
C ARG A 212 -1.84 -6.89 27.82
N ASP A 213 -2.88 -6.13 28.15
CA ASP A 213 -4.27 -6.62 28.15
C ASP A 213 -4.69 -7.04 26.72
N LYS A 214 -4.29 -6.25 25.72
CA LYS A 214 -4.51 -6.51 24.30
C LYS A 214 -3.70 -7.71 23.79
N ALA A 215 -2.43 -7.82 24.15
CA ALA A 215 -1.59 -8.99 23.84
C ALA A 215 -2.19 -10.28 24.45
N SER A 216 -2.73 -10.19 25.66
CA SER A 216 -3.40 -11.32 26.33
C SER A 216 -4.71 -11.72 25.63
N ALA A 217 -5.44 -10.77 25.04
CA ALA A 217 -6.59 -11.06 24.18
C ALA A 217 -6.16 -11.76 22.87
N ALA A 218 -5.12 -11.25 22.22
CA ALA A 218 -4.55 -11.85 21.01
C ALA A 218 -4.05 -13.29 21.25
N LEU A 219 -3.40 -13.55 22.38
CA LEU A 219 -2.96 -14.88 22.77
C LEU A 219 -4.13 -15.85 22.99
N ARG A 220 -5.23 -15.39 23.58
CA ARG A 220 -6.46 -16.21 23.72
C ARG A 220 -7.07 -16.53 22.35
N ALA A 221 -7.11 -15.55 21.44
CA ALA A 221 -7.56 -15.77 20.08
C ALA A 221 -6.68 -16.79 19.35
N LEU A 222 -5.35 -16.68 19.49
CA LEU A 222 -4.40 -17.64 18.91
C LEU A 222 -4.69 -19.06 19.39
N LYS A 223 -4.82 -19.26 20.71
CA LYS A 223 -5.11 -20.58 21.30
C LYS A 223 -6.41 -21.18 20.74
N ALA A 224 -7.43 -20.34 20.52
CA ALA A 224 -8.70 -20.79 19.95
C ALA A 224 -8.59 -21.19 18.47
N CYS A 225 -7.69 -20.57 17.70
CA CYS A 225 -7.39 -20.94 16.32
C CYS A 225 -6.51 -22.19 16.25
N THR A 226 -5.45 -22.26 17.07
CA THR A 226 -4.49 -23.37 17.04
C THR A 226 -5.04 -24.66 17.63
N SER A 227 -6.03 -24.62 18.52
CA SER A 227 -6.71 -25.84 18.99
C SER A 227 -7.42 -26.60 17.87
N ARG A 228 -7.63 -25.97 16.71
CA ARG A 228 -8.17 -26.60 15.49
C ARG A 228 -7.06 -27.03 14.51
N ALA A 229 -5.85 -26.54 14.68
CA ALA A 229 -4.70 -26.86 13.85
C ALA A 229 -3.96 -28.08 14.39
N SER A 230 -3.37 -28.89 13.50
CA SER A 230 -2.61 -30.09 13.91
C SER A 230 -1.23 -29.77 14.51
N SER A 231 -0.78 -28.51 14.49
CA SER A 231 0.58 -28.11 14.86
C SER A 231 0.51 -26.93 15.82
N GLU A 232 0.85 -27.15 17.09
CA GLU A 232 0.95 -26.08 18.07
C GLU A 232 2.25 -25.28 17.86
N PRO A 233 2.18 -23.95 17.73
CA PRO A 233 3.36 -23.11 17.60
C PRO A 233 4.12 -23.01 18.93
N VAL A 234 5.45 -22.92 18.85
CA VAL A 234 6.26 -22.46 19.98
C VAL A 234 5.96 -20.98 20.20
N LEU A 235 5.47 -20.64 21.39
CA LEU A 235 5.13 -19.26 21.74
C LEU A 235 6.36 -18.52 22.27
N VAL A 236 6.69 -17.39 21.65
CA VAL A 236 7.69 -16.44 22.13
C VAL A 236 6.97 -15.18 22.56
N TYR A 237 7.11 -14.82 23.83
CA TYR A 237 6.60 -13.58 24.40
C TYR A 237 7.78 -12.74 24.87
N ASP A 238 7.96 -11.56 24.29
CA ASP A 238 9.11 -10.71 24.58
C ASP A 238 8.74 -9.21 24.54
N GLU A 239 9.51 -8.38 25.24
CA GLU A 239 9.32 -6.93 25.33
C GLU A 239 10.59 -6.23 24.80
N GLY A 240 10.45 -5.42 23.75
CA GLY A 240 11.58 -4.75 23.11
C GLY A 240 11.26 -4.16 21.75
N ASP A 241 12.30 -3.89 20.97
CA ASP A 241 12.20 -3.41 19.59
C ASP A 241 11.79 -4.57 18.66
N PRO A 242 10.60 -4.53 18.03
CA PRO A 242 10.15 -5.60 17.14
C PRO A 242 11.08 -5.87 15.96
N GLU A 243 11.79 -4.86 15.45
CA GLU A 243 12.70 -5.04 14.31
C GLU A 243 13.92 -5.88 14.70
N GLN A 244 14.40 -5.72 15.94
CA GLN A 244 15.51 -6.51 16.49
C GLN A 244 15.07 -7.91 16.90
N LEU A 245 13.89 -8.03 17.51
CA LEU A 245 13.36 -9.31 18.00
C LEU A 245 12.90 -10.24 16.86
N LEU A 246 12.46 -9.69 15.73
CA LEU A 246 12.08 -10.46 14.53
C LEU A 246 13.23 -10.59 13.51
N LEU A 247 14.39 -10.03 13.81
CA LEU A 247 15.56 -10.15 12.97
C LEU A 247 15.94 -11.64 12.86
N CYS A 248 16.16 -12.07 11.63
CA CYS A 248 16.64 -13.41 11.34
C CYS A 248 17.90 -13.28 10.50
N ALA A 249 19.01 -13.77 11.04
CA ALA A 249 20.32 -13.75 10.37
C ALA A 249 20.62 -15.05 9.62
N ASP A 250 19.66 -15.97 9.55
CA ASP A 250 19.79 -17.26 8.85
C ASP A 250 20.00 -17.04 7.34
N GLU A 251 20.41 -18.11 6.65
CA GLU A 251 20.49 -18.10 5.20
C GLU A 251 19.12 -17.76 4.58
N PRO A 252 19.08 -16.89 3.54
CA PRO A 252 17.84 -16.53 2.87
C PRO A 252 17.05 -17.77 2.40
N GLY A 253 15.77 -17.83 2.77
CA GLY A 253 14.86 -18.93 2.45
C GLY A 253 14.68 -19.97 3.56
N ARG A 254 15.61 -20.10 4.54
CA ARG A 254 15.44 -21.05 5.66
C ARG A 254 14.28 -20.68 6.57
N THR A 255 14.08 -19.39 6.76
CA THR A 255 13.03 -18.83 7.62
C THR A 255 12.06 -17.99 6.80
N LEU A 256 10.76 -18.24 6.97
CA LEU A 256 9.67 -17.41 6.46
C LEU A 256 9.03 -16.63 7.61
N LEU A 257 8.90 -15.32 7.47
CA LEU A 257 8.14 -14.48 8.40
C LEU A 257 6.75 -14.18 7.84
N VAL A 258 5.70 -14.54 8.57
CA VAL A 258 4.30 -14.30 8.19
C VAL A 258 3.71 -13.18 9.06
N LEU A 259 3.21 -12.14 8.40
CA LEU A 259 2.68 -10.93 9.03
C LEU A 259 1.25 -10.66 8.56
N PRO A 260 0.40 -10.01 9.36
CA PRO A 260 -0.85 -9.46 8.87
C PRO A 260 -0.59 -8.26 7.96
N CYS A 261 -1.54 -7.91 7.11
CA CYS A 261 -1.45 -6.72 6.26
C CYS A 261 -1.61 -5.39 7.02
N LYS A 262 -2.12 -5.42 8.26
CA LYS A 262 -2.48 -4.24 9.07
C LYS A 262 -2.12 -4.47 10.54
N GLY A 263 -1.92 -3.37 11.25
CA GLY A 263 -1.63 -3.35 12.69
C GLY A 263 -0.14 -3.22 13.01
N TRP A 264 0.17 -3.20 14.30
CA TRP A 264 1.53 -3.09 14.83
C TRP A 264 1.63 -3.74 16.22
N PHE A 265 2.84 -3.92 16.74
CA PHE A 265 3.15 -4.63 17.99
C PHE A 265 2.72 -3.90 19.28
N HIS A 266 2.10 -2.72 19.17
CA HIS A 266 1.35 -2.13 20.28
C HIS A 266 -0.08 -2.72 20.40
N HIS A 267 -0.42 -3.79 19.65
CA HIS A 267 -1.68 -4.52 19.71
C HIS A 267 -2.94 -3.63 19.65
N GLN A 268 -2.92 -2.58 18.83
CA GLN A 268 -4.02 -1.60 18.69
C GLN A 268 -4.42 -0.88 20.00
N ALA A 269 -3.52 -0.78 20.99
CA ALA A 269 -3.78 -0.15 22.29
C ALA A 269 -4.18 1.34 22.22
N GLU A 270 -3.83 2.03 21.14
CA GLU A 270 -4.14 3.46 20.92
C GLU A 270 -5.38 3.71 20.04
N GLY A 271 -6.11 2.65 19.67
CA GLY A 271 -7.16 2.70 18.64
C GLY A 271 -6.58 2.65 17.21
N ARG A 272 -7.43 2.42 16.21
CA ARG A 272 -7.05 2.47 14.79
C ARG A 272 -6.81 3.92 14.41
N ARG A 273 -5.56 4.38 14.53
CA ARG A 273 -5.15 5.71 14.04
C ARG A 273 -4.98 5.62 12.53
N ASP A 274 -6.10 5.75 11.82
CA ASP A 274 -6.02 6.18 10.43
C ASP A 274 -5.46 7.62 10.49
N LEU A 275 -4.21 7.84 10.04
CA LEU A 275 -3.61 9.16 9.74
C LEU A 275 -2.90 9.97 10.86
N THR A 276 -1.96 9.39 11.62
CA THR A 276 -0.95 10.21 12.33
C THR A 276 0.46 9.94 11.84
N THR A 277 1.06 11.01 11.32
CA THR A 277 2.43 11.36 10.85
C THR A 277 3.68 10.50 11.12
N TRP A 278 3.60 9.35 11.78
CA TRP A 278 4.74 8.45 12.02
C TRP A 278 4.59 7.04 11.43
N ASP A 279 3.45 6.75 10.81
CA ASP A 279 3.15 5.38 10.39
C ASP A 279 2.42 5.33 9.05
N PRO A 280 3.15 5.38 7.92
CA PRO A 280 2.81 4.52 6.82
C PRO A 280 3.50 3.18 7.12
N ASP A 281 2.72 2.17 7.51
CA ASP A 281 3.10 0.78 7.29
C ASP A 281 4.25 0.24 8.16
N GLY A 282 4.22 0.40 9.48
CA GLY A 282 5.25 -0.15 10.39
C GLY A 282 5.69 -1.59 10.03
N LEU A 283 4.75 -2.49 9.71
CA LEU A 283 5.07 -3.88 9.30
C LEU A 283 5.87 -3.97 7.99
N LEU A 284 5.75 -3.01 7.08
CA LEU A 284 6.58 -2.92 5.88
C LEU A 284 8.04 -2.51 6.15
N ARG A 285 8.40 -2.13 7.37
CA ARG A 285 9.81 -1.95 7.74
C ARG A 285 10.51 -3.28 7.95
N LEU A 286 9.76 -4.31 8.36
CA LEU A 286 10.33 -5.63 8.69
C LEU A 286 11.01 -6.33 7.50
N PRO A 287 10.52 -6.29 6.25
CA PRO A 287 11.26 -6.83 5.10
C PRO A 287 12.65 -6.22 4.90
N SER A 288 12.89 -4.97 5.32
CA SER A 288 14.23 -4.36 5.24
C SER A 288 15.17 -4.85 6.34
N SER A 289 14.64 -5.26 7.50
CA SER A 289 15.42 -5.75 8.64
C SER A 289 15.53 -7.29 8.66
N HIS A 290 14.64 -8.00 7.96
CA HIS A 290 14.60 -9.46 7.88
C HIS A 290 15.33 -9.97 6.62
N ARG A 291 16.34 -10.84 6.77
CA ARG A 291 17.12 -11.37 5.63
C ARG A 291 16.38 -12.44 4.79
N GLY A 292 15.19 -12.85 5.21
CA GLY A 292 14.38 -13.87 4.54
C GLY A 292 13.15 -13.31 3.83
N PRO A 293 12.38 -14.18 3.16
CA PRO A 293 11.08 -13.82 2.61
C PRO A 293 10.09 -13.43 3.73
N VAL A 294 9.33 -12.35 3.50
CA VAL A 294 8.26 -11.88 4.40
C VAL A 294 6.93 -11.93 3.67
N LEU A 295 6.00 -12.72 4.21
CA LEU A 295 4.65 -12.94 3.66
C LEU A 295 3.62 -12.12 4.45
N PHE A 296 2.93 -11.22 3.76
CA PHE A 296 1.79 -10.48 4.27
C PHE A 296 0.49 -11.17 3.87
N THR A 297 -0.33 -11.56 4.84
CA THR A 297 -1.59 -12.26 4.61
C THR A 297 -2.79 -11.31 4.66
N SER A 298 -3.67 -11.36 3.67
CA SER A 298 -4.77 -10.39 3.54
C SER A 298 -5.97 -10.61 4.46
N GLY A 299 -6.11 -11.80 5.04
CA GLY A 299 -7.28 -12.17 5.84
C GLY A 299 -8.55 -12.46 5.06
N LYS A 300 -8.57 -12.22 3.75
CA LYS A 300 -9.71 -12.55 2.89
C LYS A 300 -9.55 -13.93 2.25
N THR A 301 -10.58 -14.76 2.39
CA THR A 301 -10.68 -16.02 1.66
C THR A 301 -10.96 -15.72 0.19
N LEU A 302 -9.94 -15.88 -0.65
CA LEU A 302 -10.10 -15.82 -2.10
C LEU A 302 -10.75 -17.13 -2.60
N PRO A 303 -11.53 -17.08 -3.70
CA PRO A 303 -12.12 -18.28 -4.30
C PRO A 303 -11.04 -19.26 -4.77
N GLU A 304 -11.35 -20.57 -4.81
CA GLU A 304 -10.40 -21.62 -5.24
C GLU A 304 -9.94 -21.48 -6.70
N SER A 305 -10.68 -20.70 -7.51
CA SER A 305 -10.32 -20.33 -8.88
C SER A 305 -9.23 -19.26 -8.96
N ALA A 306 -8.91 -18.56 -7.86
CA ALA A 306 -7.82 -17.61 -7.78
C ALA A 306 -6.47 -18.34 -7.78
N ARG A 307 -5.95 -18.62 -8.99
CA ARG A 307 -4.70 -19.36 -9.22
C ARG A 307 -3.64 -18.55 -9.98
N THR A 308 -3.77 -17.24 -9.95
CA THR A 308 -2.85 -16.31 -10.62
C THR A 308 -1.80 -15.80 -9.63
N LEU A 309 -0.52 -16.01 -9.96
CA LEU A 309 0.63 -15.42 -9.29
C LEU A 309 1.14 -14.23 -10.10
N VAL A 310 1.24 -13.05 -9.48
CA VAL A 310 1.84 -11.87 -10.12
C VAL A 310 3.24 -11.65 -9.56
N VAL A 311 4.22 -11.53 -10.43
CA VAL A 311 5.60 -11.17 -10.07
C VAL A 311 5.92 -9.81 -10.66
N ARG A 312 6.21 -8.84 -9.79
CA ARG A 312 6.64 -7.50 -10.21
C ARG A 312 8.16 -7.45 -10.30
N ASP A 313 8.68 -7.28 -11.51
CA ASP A 313 10.11 -7.22 -11.82
C ASP A 313 10.53 -5.80 -12.20
N CYS A 314 11.29 -5.16 -11.32
CA CYS A 314 11.91 -3.85 -11.53
C CYS A 314 13.42 -3.98 -11.86
N GLY A 315 13.89 -5.19 -12.16
CA GLY A 315 15.28 -5.52 -12.49
C GLY A 315 16.06 -6.17 -11.33
N GLU A 316 15.40 -6.78 -10.36
CA GLU A 316 16.04 -7.45 -9.23
C GLU A 316 16.49 -8.88 -9.55
N ASP A 317 17.77 -9.17 -9.37
CA ASP A 317 18.36 -10.47 -9.72
C ASP A 317 17.84 -11.65 -8.89
N HIS A 318 17.33 -11.40 -7.68
CA HIS A 318 16.87 -12.45 -6.76
C HIS A 318 15.41 -12.88 -6.97
N LEU A 319 14.63 -12.14 -7.75
CA LEU A 319 13.20 -12.41 -7.97
C LEU A 319 12.91 -13.79 -8.56
N PRO A 320 13.65 -14.29 -9.57
CA PRO A 320 13.43 -15.63 -10.08
C PRO A 320 13.67 -16.72 -9.03
N ALA A 321 14.71 -16.57 -8.21
CA ALA A 321 15.03 -17.50 -7.12
C ALA A 321 13.96 -17.46 -6.01
N LEU A 322 13.46 -16.27 -5.66
CA LEU A 322 12.36 -16.08 -4.72
C LEU A 322 11.06 -16.74 -5.22
N THR A 323 10.76 -16.55 -6.50
CA THR A 323 9.55 -17.11 -7.13
C THR A 323 9.62 -18.64 -7.16
N GLU A 324 10.76 -19.20 -7.55
CA GLU A 324 10.99 -20.65 -7.49
C GLU A 324 10.86 -21.18 -6.06
N TRP A 325 11.49 -20.53 -5.09
CA TRP A 325 11.41 -20.92 -3.68
C TRP A 325 9.98 -20.91 -3.15
N ALA A 326 9.18 -19.90 -3.52
CA ALA A 326 7.79 -19.80 -3.12
C ALA A 326 6.92 -20.95 -3.68
N LEU A 327 7.18 -21.35 -4.93
CA LEU A 327 6.50 -22.48 -5.57
C LEU A 327 6.94 -23.83 -4.98
N LEU A 328 8.25 -24.03 -4.75
CA LEU A 328 8.78 -25.24 -4.09
C LEU A 328 8.27 -25.40 -2.67
N SER A 329 8.15 -24.29 -1.94
CA SER A 329 7.61 -24.26 -0.58
C SER A 329 6.09 -24.42 -0.54
N GLY A 330 5.43 -24.53 -1.70
CA GLY A 330 3.99 -24.73 -1.80
C GLY A 330 3.16 -23.59 -1.18
N LEU A 331 3.65 -22.34 -1.25
CA LEU A 331 2.94 -21.21 -0.62
C LEU A 331 1.55 -20.98 -1.23
N TRP A 332 1.42 -21.25 -2.53
CA TRP A 332 0.17 -21.16 -3.29
C TRP A 332 0.12 -22.24 -4.38
N ASP A 333 -1.09 -22.68 -4.70
CA ASP A 333 -1.38 -23.49 -5.89
C ASP A 333 -1.75 -22.54 -7.03
N VAL A 334 -0.89 -22.45 -8.05
CA VAL A 334 -1.00 -21.46 -9.13
C VAL A 334 -0.81 -22.11 -10.48
N THR A 335 -1.64 -21.72 -11.44
CA THR A 335 -1.62 -22.23 -12.82
C THR A 335 -1.13 -21.18 -13.80
N LEU A 336 -1.20 -19.90 -13.43
CA LEU A 336 -0.80 -18.77 -14.26
C LEU A 336 0.21 -17.88 -13.52
N LEU A 337 1.35 -17.64 -14.15
CA LEU A 337 2.37 -16.70 -13.71
C LEU A 337 2.35 -15.47 -14.61
N VAL A 338 1.97 -14.33 -14.04
CA VAL A 338 1.98 -13.03 -14.70
C VAL A 338 3.23 -12.27 -14.30
N HIS A 339 4.14 -12.08 -15.24
CA HIS A 339 5.37 -11.32 -15.06
C HIS A 339 5.16 -9.88 -15.51
N VAL A 340 5.14 -8.95 -14.56
CA VAL A 340 4.99 -7.51 -14.79
C VAL A 340 6.36 -6.85 -14.72
N THR A 341 6.90 -6.40 -15.85
CA THR A 341 8.28 -5.88 -15.91
C THR A 341 8.39 -4.46 -16.43
N SER A 342 9.31 -3.70 -15.84
CA SER A 342 9.73 -2.38 -16.35
C SER A 342 10.70 -2.47 -17.53
N ARG A 343 11.26 -3.66 -17.80
CA ARG A 343 12.28 -3.92 -18.83
C ARG A 343 11.87 -5.11 -19.70
N PRO A 344 10.83 -4.98 -20.54
CA PRO A 344 10.27 -6.09 -21.31
C PRO A 344 11.28 -6.78 -22.24
N ASP A 345 12.29 -6.03 -22.72
CA ASP A 345 13.32 -6.52 -23.62
C ASP A 345 14.42 -7.34 -22.92
N ASN A 346 14.47 -7.33 -21.57
CA ASN A 346 15.46 -8.07 -20.81
C ASN A 346 14.99 -9.52 -20.59
N PRO A 347 15.74 -10.55 -21.01
CA PRO A 347 15.35 -11.94 -20.77
C PRO A 347 15.32 -12.23 -19.27
N SER A 348 14.12 -12.38 -18.71
CA SER A 348 13.92 -12.80 -17.33
C SER A 348 13.93 -14.32 -17.20
N HIS A 349 14.60 -14.83 -16.15
CA HIS A 349 14.59 -16.26 -15.84
C HIS A 349 13.20 -16.76 -15.37
N LEU A 350 12.23 -15.86 -15.11
CA LEU A 350 10.87 -16.20 -14.68
C LEU A 350 10.10 -17.07 -15.66
N ALA A 351 10.32 -16.90 -16.98
CA ALA A 351 9.72 -17.79 -17.99
C ALA A 351 10.20 -19.25 -17.83
N GLY A 352 11.47 -19.43 -17.44
CA GLY A 352 12.03 -20.75 -17.13
C GLY A 352 11.47 -21.33 -15.84
N VAL A 353 11.22 -20.50 -14.83
CA VAL A 353 10.52 -20.91 -13.60
C VAL A 353 9.12 -21.41 -13.95
N ALA A 354 8.30 -20.61 -14.64
CA ALA A 354 6.94 -20.98 -15.02
C ALA A 354 6.88 -22.34 -15.75
N ARG A 355 7.76 -22.54 -16.75
CA ARG A 355 7.83 -23.80 -17.52
C ARG A 355 8.12 -25.02 -16.64
N ARG A 356 9.00 -24.91 -15.64
CA ARG A 356 9.34 -26.03 -14.75
C ARG A 356 8.19 -26.42 -13.83
N PHE A 357 7.40 -25.45 -13.40
CA PHE A 357 6.23 -25.68 -12.56
C PHE A 357 4.95 -25.94 -13.38
N GLY A 358 5.05 -25.96 -14.72
CA GLY A 358 3.91 -26.18 -15.60
C GLY A 358 2.88 -25.06 -15.58
N CYS A 359 3.27 -23.84 -15.19
CA CYS A 359 2.40 -22.68 -15.20
C CYS A 359 2.38 -22.02 -16.57
N ASP A 360 1.21 -21.54 -16.99
CA ASP A 360 1.09 -20.58 -18.09
C ASP A 360 1.86 -19.31 -17.73
N TYR A 361 2.50 -18.70 -18.74
CA TYR A 361 3.33 -17.52 -18.54
C TYR A 361 2.84 -16.38 -19.42
N VAL A 362 2.55 -15.24 -18.79
CA VAL A 362 2.17 -13.99 -19.47
C VAL A 362 3.11 -12.89 -19.02
N GLN A 363 3.70 -12.18 -19.97
CA GLN A 363 4.54 -11.02 -19.69
C GLN A 363 3.77 -9.74 -20.02
N LEU A 364 3.75 -8.79 -19.07
CA LEU A 364 3.13 -7.48 -19.20
C LEU A 364 4.21 -6.41 -18.97
N ALA A 365 4.22 -5.39 -19.83
CA ALA A 365 5.06 -4.21 -19.62
C ALA A 365 4.40 -3.28 -18.60
N ALA A 366 5.19 -2.74 -17.67
CA ALA A 366 4.80 -1.69 -16.73
C ALA A 366 5.65 -0.45 -16.95
N GLU A 367 5.03 0.73 -16.89
CA GLU A 367 5.73 2.00 -16.94
C GLU A 367 6.17 2.43 -15.53
N GLY A 368 7.46 2.67 -15.33
CA GLY A 368 8.03 3.16 -14.07
C GLY A 368 8.79 2.12 -13.25
N ASP A 369 9.60 2.59 -12.29
CA ASP A 369 10.41 1.75 -11.39
C ASP A 369 9.72 1.51 -10.02
N ASP A 370 8.40 1.69 -9.94
CA ASP A 370 7.66 1.48 -8.71
C ASP A 370 7.14 0.03 -8.56
N SER A 371 6.78 -0.36 -7.34
CA SER A 371 6.21 -1.69 -7.05
C SER A 371 4.74 -1.82 -7.46
N SER A 372 4.22 -0.92 -8.29
CA SER A 372 2.83 -0.98 -8.72
C SER A 372 2.60 -2.11 -9.71
N ILE A 373 1.40 -2.71 -9.66
CA ILE A 373 0.94 -3.72 -10.61
C ILE A 373 -0.34 -3.21 -11.30
N PRO A 374 -0.72 -3.80 -12.45
CA PRO A 374 -1.91 -3.36 -13.16
C PRO A 374 -3.20 -3.47 -12.32
N ALA A 375 -4.11 -2.48 -12.40
CA ALA A 375 -5.44 -2.62 -11.79
C ALA A 375 -6.30 -3.61 -12.58
N GLY A 376 -7.27 -4.21 -11.89
CA GLY A 376 -7.97 -5.40 -12.36
C GLY A 376 -7.45 -6.70 -11.75
N ALA A 377 -6.47 -6.62 -10.84
CA ALA A 377 -5.96 -7.73 -10.03
C ALA A 377 -6.97 -8.35 -9.04
N GLU A 378 -8.27 -8.10 -9.23
CA GLU A 378 -9.33 -8.80 -8.51
C GLU A 378 -9.24 -10.30 -8.83
N GLY A 379 -9.06 -11.13 -7.78
CA GLY A 379 -8.87 -12.57 -7.95
C GLY A 379 -7.42 -13.03 -8.14
N VAL A 380 -6.43 -12.13 -8.05
CA VAL A 380 -5.02 -12.54 -7.94
C VAL A 380 -4.81 -13.27 -6.61
N ARG A 381 -4.12 -14.41 -6.65
CA ARG A 381 -3.86 -15.21 -5.45
C ARG A 381 -2.80 -14.58 -4.57
N ALA A 382 -1.71 -14.16 -5.20
CA ALA A 382 -0.56 -13.58 -4.53
C ALA A 382 0.25 -12.68 -5.46
N VAL A 383 0.97 -11.74 -4.84
CA VAL A 383 1.90 -10.83 -5.50
C VAL A 383 3.30 -11.02 -4.88
N ILE A 384 4.33 -11.14 -5.72
CA ILE A 384 5.73 -11.19 -5.30
C ILE A 384 6.42 -9.88 -5.69
N LEU A 385 7.09 -9.25 -4.73
CA LEU A 385 7.85 -8.01 -4.89
C LEU A 385 9.32 -8.22 -4.48
N GLY A 386 10.24 -7.62 -5.24
CA GLY A 386 11.68 -7.65 -4.96
C GLY A 386 12.16 -6.59 -3.96
N HIS A 387 11.31 -5.62 -3.64
CA HIS A 387 11.56 -4.56 -2.67
C HIS A 387 10.24 -4.08 -2.04
N THR A 388 10.35 -3.41 -0.91
CA THR A 388 9.24 -2.76 -0.23
C THR A 388 8.69 -1.59 -1.05
N PRO A 389 7.36 -1.44 -1.18
CA PRO A 389 6.77 -0.35 -1.93
C PRO A 389 7.11 1.00 -1.29
N ARG A 390 8.03 1.74 -1.93
CA ARG A 390 8.52 3.02 -1.43
C ARG A 390 7.56 4.17 -1.75
N PRO A 391 7.44 5.16 -0.85
CA PRO A 391 6.68 6.37 -1.11
C PRO A 391 7.17 7.16 -2.32
N LEU A 392 6.30 7.26 -3.33
CA LEU A 392 6.42 8.27 -4.38
C LEU A 392 6.19 9.64 -3.74
N ARG A 393 7.15 10.55 -3.91
CA ARG A 393 7.28 11.82 -3.16
C ARG A 393 6.07 12.78 -3.22
N THR A 394 5.02 12.50 -4.00
CA THR A 394 3.97 13.49 -4.34
C THR A 394 2.51 13.08 -4.10
N SER A 395 2.20 11.83 -3.74
CA SER A 395 0.78 11.37 -3.62
C SER A 395 0.38 10.68 -2.29
N TRP A 396 1.19 10.76 -1.23
CA TRP A 396 1.21 9.70 -0.19
C TRP A 396 0.81 10.09 1.24
N TYR A 397 0.19 11.24 1.48
CA TYR A 397 -0.36 11.49 2.81
C TYR A 397 -1.65 10.67 3.00
N GLY A 398 -1.51 9.50 3.64
CA GLY A 398 -2.62 8.75 4.22
C GLY A 398 -3.10 7.50 3.49
N THR A 399 -2.47 7.11 2.38
CA THR A 399 -2.86 5.93 1.61
C THR A 399 -2.21 4.64 2.16
N PRO A 400 -2.97 3.57 2.47
CA PRO A 400 -2.44 2.28 2.92
C PRO A 400 -1.43 1.69 1.93
N TRP A 401 -0.41 0.95 2.40
CA TRP A 401 0.63 0.47 1.49
C TRP A 401 0.16 -0.38 0.31
N ARG A 402 -0.84 -1.23 0.55
CA ARG A 402 -1.36 -2.17 -0.46
C ARG A 402 -2.01 -1.44 -1.63
N GLU A 403 -2.63 -0.29 -1.37
CA GLU A 403 -3.24 0.54 -2.40
C GLU A 403 -2.20 1.17 -3.34
N ARG A 404 -0.92 1.22 -2.94
CA ARG A 404 0.18 1.68 -3.82
C ARG A 404 0.69 0.55 -4.73
N ILE A 405 0.43 -0.70 -4.38
CA ILE A 405 0.71 -1.85 -5.24
C ILE A 405 -0.40 -1.93 -6.28
N ALA A 406 -1.65 -2.08 -5.82
CA ALA A 406 -2.83 -1.95 -6.66
C ALA A 406 -4.03 -1.49 -5.84
N PRO A 407 -4.87 -0.58 -6.38
CA PRO A 407 -6.12 -0.22 -5.73
C PRO A 407 -7.00 -1.46 -5.49
N GLY A 408 -7.47 -1.64 -4.25
CA GLY A 408 -8.33 -2.78 -3.89
C GLY A 408 -7.63 -4.14 -3.85
N LEU A 409 -6.30 -4.20 -3.79
CA LEU A 409 -5.56 -5.46 -3.69
C LEU A 409 -5.98 -6.25 -2.44
N GLU A 410 -6.49 -7.46 -2.63
CA GLU A 410 -6.88 -8.38 -1.55
C GLU A 410 -6.03 -9.65 -1.47
N SER A 411 -4.97 -9.72 -2.25
CA SER A 411 -4.05 -10.86 -2.33
C SER A 411 -3.05 -10.89 -1.18
N ASP A 412 -2.47 -12.07 -0.96
CA ASP A 412 -1.24 -12.22 -0.18
C ASP A 412 -0.10 -11.48 -0.91
N VAL A 413 0.84 -10.89 -0.16
CA VAL A 413 2.01 -10.21 -0.75
C VAL A 413 3.27 -10.78 -0.13
N LEU A 414 4.19 -11.27 -0.96
CA LEU A 414 5.50 -11.75 -0.53
C LEU A 414 6.57 -10.75 -0.96
N ILE A 415 7.37 -10.33 0.01
CA ILE A 415 8.44 -9.34 -0.18
C ILE A 415 9.73 -9.96 0.31
N MET A 416 10.80 -9.83 -0.47
CA MET A 416 12.16 -10.10 0.00
C MET A 416 13.06 -9.01 -0.59
N GLU A 417 13.70 -8.23 0.27
CA GLU A 417 14.66 -7.21 -0.16
C GLU A 417 15.95 -7.86 -0.68
N PRO A 418 16.66 -7.21 -1.62
CA PRO A 418 17.93 -7.71 -2.11
C PRO A 418 18.93 -7.76 -0.96
N GLN A 419 19.64 -8.88 -0.87
CA GLN A 419 20.71 -9.04 0.10
C GLN A 419 21.90 -8.19 -0.36
N THR A 420 21.94 -6.93 0.06
CA THR A 420 23.13 -6.11 -0.13
C THR A 420 24.31 -6.79 0.55
N GLY A 421 25.38 -7.03 -0.22
CA GLY A 421 26.60 -7.62 0.31
C GLY A 421 27.19 -6.71 1.39
N ASN A 422 27.03 -7.12 2.65
CA ASN A 422 27.73 -6.68 3.86
C ASN A 422 27.58 -5.19 4.28
N PRO A 423 27.13 -4.87 5.50
CA PRO A 423 27.58 -3.63 6.11
C PRO A 423 29.07 -3.79 6.44
N ALA A 424 29.90 -2.90 5.90
CA ALA A 424 31.30 -2.78 6.28
C ALA A 424 31.43 -2.31 7.75
#